data_AF-A0A3N6GP75-F1
#
_entry.id   AF-A0A3N6GP75-F1
#
_cell.length_a   1.000
_cell.length_b   1.000
_cell.length_c   1.000
_cell.angle_alpha   90.00
_cell.angle_beta   90.00
_cell.angle_gamma   90.00
#
_symmetry.space_group_name_H-M   'P 1'
#
loop_
_entity.id
_entity.type
_entity.pdbx_description
1 polymer ?
#
loop_
_entity_poly.entity_id
_entity_poly.type
_entity_poly.pdbx_seq_one_letter_code
_entity_poly.pdbx_strand_id
1 'polypeptide(L)'
;MLETYLSWYREGRMDESAFRAVTNQLAQSGLTVEHPTLGCGMLLDVAGEQVKLPVQRILELIGLSVGPLCMQFWMSADTDVVCDIRYVAPDTQVLTFVLGGLTENERKQATDAVQRLIQRELDRTVALLVDLGGETTDEDDDALVLFDRLPMGPRPDRVQFRTDWLSAVPAVLAGAEVTDLSNGLSTVRW
;
A
#
# COMPACT_ATOMS: atom_id res chain seq x y z
N MET A 1 -10.08 16.54 -2.67
CA MET A 1 -8.92 16.64 -3.59
C MET A 1 -8.69 15.21 -4.04
N LEU A 2 -8.51 14.94 -5.34
CA LEU A 2 -8.27 13.58 -5.80
C LEU A 2 -6.94 13.11 -5.21
N GLU A 3 -6.93 11.98 -4.49
CA GLU A 3 -5.72 11.45 -3.87
C GLU A 3 -5.27 10.23 -4.64
N THR A 4 -4.06 10.30 -5.19
CA THR A 4 -3.46 9.16 -5.87
C THR A 4 -2.86 8.23 -4.83
N TYR A 5 -3.04 6.92 -4.98
CA TYR A 5 -2.56 5.94 -4.02
C TYR A 5 -2.23 4.57 -4.61
N LEU A 6 -1.51 3.79 -3.82
CA LEU A 6 -1.32 2.36 -3.99
C LEU A 6 -1.79 1.65 -2.72
N SER A 7 -2.76 0.75 -2.81
CA SER A 7 -3.23 -0.02 -1.65
C SER A 7 -2.84 -1.48 -1.78
N TRP A 8 -1.91 -1.92 -0.93
CA TRP A 8 -1.45 -3.30 -0.86
C TRP A 8 -2.22 -4.07 0.20
N TYR A 9 -2.98 -5.07 -0.24
CA TYR A 9 -3.67 -6.03 0.62
C TYR A 9 -2.78 -7.25 0.79
N ARG A 10 -2.48 -7.59 2.05
CA ARG A 10 -1.70 -8.77 2.40
C ARG A 10 -2.42 -9.68 3.38
N GLU A 11 -2.13 -10.97 3.26
CA GLU A 11 -2.54 -12.01 4.18
C GLU A 11 -1.73 -11.94 5.47
N GLY A 12 -2.43 -12.04 6.59
CA GLY A 12 -1.90 -11.98 7.94
C GLY A 12 -1.49 -10.57 8.37
N ARG A 13 -1.27 -10.41 9.69
CA ARG A 13 -0.71 -9.20 10.26
C ARG A 13 0.82 -9.31 10.29
N MET A 14 1.52 -8.21 10.00
CA MET A 14 2.96 -8.16 10.21
C MET A 14 3.26 -8.03 11.70
N ASP A 15 4.08 -8.94 12.22
CA ASP A 15 4.81 -8.66 13.45
C ASP A 15 5.95 -7.66 13.18
N GLU A 16 6.67 -7.28 14.24
CA GLU A 16 7.78 -6.33 14.15
C GLU A 16 8.86 -6.79 13.16
N SER A 17 9.15 -8.11 13.11
CA SER A 17 10.21 -8.66 12.28
C SER A 17 9.84 -8.65 10.79
N ALA A 18 8.59 -8.99 10.48
CA ALA A 18 8.03 -8.92 9.13
C ALA A 18 7.97 -7.47 8.66
N PHE A 19 7.51 -6.54 9.51
CA PHE A 19 7.46 -5.12 9.13
C PHE A 19 8.86 -4.51 8.96
N ARG A 20 9.84 -4.94 9.77
CA ARG A 20 11.26 -4.59 9.56
C ARG A 20 11.77 -5.09 8.21
N ALA A 21 11.41 -6.30 7.80
CA ALA A 21 11.80 -6.82 6.49
C ALA A 21 11.21 -5.94 5.37
N VAL A 22 9.91 -5.61 5.44
CA VAL A 22 9.24 -4.72 4.47
C VAL A 22 9.91 -3.35 4.39
N THR A 23 10.14 -2.70 5.53
CA THR A 23 10.77 -1.38 5.59
C THR A 23 12.21 -1.40 5.08
N ASN A 24 12.97 -2.48 5.30
CA ASN A 24 14.31 -2.66 4.72
C ASN A 24 14.26 -2.83 3.18
N GLN A 25 13.25 -3.52 2.65
CA GLN A 25 13.08 -3.68 1.20
C GLN A 25 12.70 -2.35 0.52
N LEU A 26 11.83 -1.55 1.16
CA LEU A 26 11.50 -0.20 0.72
C LEU A 26 12.73 0.72 0.78
N ALA A 27 13.53 0.63 1.84
CA ALA A 27 14.76 1.41 1.99
C ALA A 27 15.77 1.13 0.86
N GLN A 28 15.89 -0.14 0.42
CA GLN A 28 16.71 -0.50 -0.74
C GLN A 28 16.23 0.15 -2.05
N SER A 29 14.97 0.57 -2.11
CA SER A 29 14.38 1.29 -3.24
C SER A 29 14.28 2.81 -3.01
N GLY A 30 14.88 3.32 -1.92
CA GLY A 30 14.94 4.75 -1.61
C GLY A 30 13.76 5.29 -0.79
N LEU A 31 13.00 4.43 -0.10
CA LEU A 31 11.93 4.82 0.82
C LEU A 31 12.28 4.38 2.24
N THR A 32 12.71 5.32 3.09
CA THR A 32 13.20 5.01 4.45
C THR A 32 12.21 5.44 5.53
N VAL A 33 12.06 4.66 6.60
CA VAL A 33 11.27 5.09 7.77
C VAL A 33 11.96 6.22 8.52
N GLU A 34 13.29 6.17 8.59
CA GLU A 34 14.09 7.21 9.23
C GLU A 34 14.20 8.43 8.31
N HIS A 35 13.87 9.60 8.86
CA HIS A 35 14.08 10.87 8.19
C HIS A 35 15.60 11.13 8.05
N PRO A 36 16.11 11.44 6.85
CA PRO A 36 17.56 11.48 6.57
C PRO A 36 18.32 12.52 7.40
N THR A 37 17.71 13.67 7.70
CA THR A 37 18.32 14.73 8.54
C THR A 37 18.01 14.61 10.04
N LEU A 38 16.82 14.11 10.42
CA LEU A 38 16.37 14.11 11.81
C LEU A 38 16.70 12.83 12.59
N GLY A 39 17.06 11.74 11.90
CA GLY A 39 17.47 10.48 12.54
C GLY A 39 16.35 9.80 13.35
N CYS A 40 15.09 10.05 12.99
CA CYS A 40 13.92 9.47 13.63
C CYS A 40 12.81 9.25 12.58
N GLY A 41 11.84 8.40 12.91
CA GLY A 41 10.65 8.22 12.07
C GLY A 41 9.51 9.13 12.53
N MET A 42 8.51 9.28 11.67
CA MET A 42 7.30 10.06 11.94
C MET A 42 6.06 9.18 11.86
N LEU A 43 5.21 9.28 12.87
CA LEU A 43 3.79 8.93 12.75
C LEU A 43 2.98 10.20 12.54
N LEU A 44 1.83 10.08 11.89
CA LEU A 44 0.83 11.14 11.84
C LEU A 44 -0.25 10.83 12.87
N ASP A 45 -0.62 11.83 13.66
CA ASP A 45 -1.77 11.72 14.55
C ASP A 45 -3.10 11.95 13.81
N VAL A 46 -4.21 11.94 14.56
CA VAL A 46 -5.56 12.10 13.98
C VAL A 46 -5.80 13.48 13.35
N ALA A 47 -4.98 14.48 13.66
CA ALA A 47 -5.03 15.80 13.06
C ALA A 47 -4.06 15.93 11.87
N GLY A 48 -3.28 14.88 11.56
CA GLY A 48 -2.23 14.90 10.55
C GLY A 48 -0.92 15.53 11.04
N GLU A 49 -0.76 15.74 12.35
CA GLU A 49 0.47 16.31 12.90
C GLU A 49 1.56 15.24 13.05
N GLN A 50 2.81 15.63 12.77
CA GLN A 50 3.96 14.74 12.87
C GLN A 50 4.37 14.50 14.33
N VAL A 51 4.35 13.22 14.72
CA VAL A 51 4.86 12.73 16.00
C VAL A 51 6.18 12.00 15.78
N LYS A 52 7.25 12.59 16.30
CA LYS A 52 8.62 12.05 16.23
C LYS A 52 8.78 10.85 17.16
N LEU A 53 9.25 9.72 16.61
CA LEU A 53 9.53 8.52 17.39
C LEU A 53 10.82 7.83 16.91
N PRO A 54 11.54 7.13 17.81
CA PRO A 54 12.57 6.20 17.38
C PRO A 54 11.99 5.18 16.40
N VAL A 55 12.71 4.86 15.32
CA VAL A 55 12.26 3.89 14.30
C VAL A 55 11.84 2.57 14.95
N GLN A 56 12.64 2.08 15.91
CA GLN A 56 12.33 0.87 16.66
C GLN A 56 10.94 0.90 17.30
N ARG A 57 10.54 2.05 17.85
CA ARG A 57 9.23 2.20 18.49
C ARG A 57 8.08 2.13 17.48
N ILE A 58 8.27 2.66 16.29
CA ILE A 58 7.28 2.57 15.20
C ILE A 58 7.09 1.12 14.78
N LEU A 59 8.19 0.38 14.60
CA LEU A 59 8.14 -1.04 14.24
C LEU A 59 7.41 -1.87 15.30
N GLU A 60 7.68 -1.63 16.58
CA GLU A 60 6.99 -2.28 17.69
C GLU A 60 5.48 -2.01 17.68
N LEU A 61 5.06 -0.75 17.49
CA LEU A 61 3.64 -0.37 17.49
C LEU A 61 2.87 -1.08 16.37
N ILE A 62 3.46 -1.18 15.18
CA ILE A 62 2.87 -1.89 14.04
C ILE A 62 2.82 -3.39 14.32
N GLY A 63 3.90 -3.96 14.86
CA GLY A 63 3.97 -5.37 15.24
C GLY A 63 2.93 -5.75 16.30
N LEU A 64 2.63 -4.85 17.24
CA LEU A 64 1.59 -5.06 18.25
C LEU A 64 0.16 -4.99 17.67
N SER A 65 -0.02 -4.42 16.48
CA SER A 65 -1.31 -4.33 15.80
C SER A 65 -2.44 -3.75 16.67
N VAL A 66 -2.12 -2.72 17.47
CA VAL A 66 -3.02 -2.12 18.47
C VAL A 66 -4.08 -1.20 17.86
N GLY A 67 -3.93 -0.83 16.59
CA GLY A 67 -4.88 -0.01 15.85
C GLY A 67 -4.27 0.47 14.53
N PRO A 68 -5.06 1.16 13.70
CA PRO A 68 -4.55 1.80 12.50
C PRO A 68 -3.45 2.80 12.83
N LEU A 69 -2.43 2.85 11.98
CA LEU A 69 -1.29 3.77 12.14
C LEU A 69 -1.00 4.43 10.80
N CYS A 70 -0.77 5.74 10.85
CA CYS A 70 -0.33 6.52 9.71
C CYS A 70 1.13 6.91 9.93
N MET A 71 2.00 6.63 8.97
CA MET A 71 3.44 6.89 9.08
C MET A 71 4.03 7.44 7.79
N GLN A 72 5.23 8.01 7.86
CA GLN A 72 5.90 8.55 6.69
C GLN A 72 7.11 7.70 6.28
N PHE A 73 7.22 7.47 4.97
CA PHE A 73 8.42 6.96 4.32
C PHE A 73 9.10 8.09 3.56
N TRP A 74 10.36 8.35 3.87
CA TRP A 74 11.13 9.46 3.32
C TRP A 74 11.84 9.06 2.03
N MET A 75 11.66 9.87 1.00
CA MET A 75 12.44 9.84 -0.24
C MET A 75 13.65 10.79 -0.17
N SER A 76 13.45 11.92 0.51
CA SER A 76 14.45 12.96 0.74
C SER A 76 14.21 13.63 2.09
N ALA A 77 14.88 14.75 2.40
CA ALA A 77 14.60 15.51 3.62
C ALA A 77 13.27 16.29 3.56
N ASP A 78 12.75 16.54 2.35
CA ASP A 78 11.58 17.40 2.11
C ASP A 78 10.46 16.65 1.38
N THR A 79 10.68 15.39 1.01
CA THR A 79 9.73 14.56 0.26
C THR A 79 9.48 13.26 1.02
N ASP A 80 8.22 12.99 1.30
CA ASP A 80 7.75 11.75 1.91
C ASP A 80 6.55 11.13 1.18
N VAL A 81 6.32 9.86 1.49
CA VAL A 81 5.15 9.08 1.11
C VAL A 81 4.46 8.70 2.41
N VAL A 82 3.24 9.21 2.60
CA VAL A 82 2.40 8.82 3.72
C VAL A 82 1.90 7.39 3.49
N CYS A 83 1.94 6.57 4.54
CA CYS A 83 1.47 5.19 4.52
C CYS A 83 0.49 4.94 5.66
N ASP A 84 -0.75 4.68 5.29
CA ASP A 84 -1.80 4.22 6.20
C ASP A 84 -1.76 2.71 6.31
N ILE A 85 -1.61 2.23 7.55
CA ILE A 85 -1.57 0.81 7.89
C ILE A 85 -2.82 0.49 8.68
N ARG A 86 -3.68 -0.34 8.12
CA ARG A 86 -4.98 -0.70 8.71
C ARG A 86 -5.25 -2.19 8.64
N TYR A 87 -6.21 -2.63 9.44
CA TYR A 87 -6.62 -4.03 9.57
C TYR A 87 -8.09 -4.14 9.20
N VAL A 88 -8.39 -4.79 8.08
CA VAL A 88 -9.73 -4.81 7.47
C VAL A 88 -10.50 -6.10 7.76
N ALA A 89 -9.75 -7.16 8.05
CA ALA A 89 -10.26 -8.45 8.50
C ALA A 89 -9.26 -9.05 9.51
N PRO A 90 -9.63 -10.10 10.28
CA PRO A 90 -8.71 -10.74 11.22
C PRO A 90 -7.35 -11.09 10.60
N ASP A 91 -7.39 -11.56 9.35
CA ASP A 91 -6.24 -12.08 8.62
C ASP A 91 -5.85 -11.22 7.41
N THR A 92 -6.26 -9.94 7.37
CA THR A 92 -5.89 -9.04 6.26
C THR A 92 -5.44 -7.70 6.78
N GLN A 93 -4.23 -7.34 6.38
CA GLN A 93 -3.63 -6.03 6.63
C GLN A 93 -3.54 -5.28 5.30
N VAL A 94 -3.81 -3.98 5.34
CA VAL A 94 -3.73 -3.09 4.18
C VAL A 94 -2.71 -2.00 4.46
N LEU A 95 -1.85 -1.76 3.49
CA LEU A 95 -0.90 -0.65 3.46
C LEU A 95 -1.25 0.24 2.28
N THR A 96 -1.72 1.45 2.55
CA THR A 96 -2.08 2.43 1.53
C THR A 96 -1.00 3.50 1.49
N PHE A 97 -0.30 3.60 0.35
CA PHE A 97 0.74 4.59 0.10
C PHE A 97 0.13 5.77 -0.67
N VAL A 98 0.06 6.93 -0.03
CA VAL A 98 -0.47 8.16 -0.64
C VAL A 98 0.62 8.81 -1.49
N LEU A 99 0.32 9.01 -2.76
CA LEU A 99 1.22 9.55 -3.77
C LEU A 99 0.84 10.98 -4.20
N GLY A 100 -0.20 11.55 -3.58
CA GLY A 100 -0.61 12.93 -3.76
C GLY A 100 0.53 13.90 -3.41
N GLY A 101 0.66 14.98 -4.17
CA GLY A 101 1.71 15.98 -3.95
C GLY A 101 3.10 15.62 -4.54
N LEU A 102 3.33 14.36 -4.90
CA LEU A 102 4.58 13.93 -5.56
C LEU A 102 4.63 14.37 -7.03
N THR A 103 5.82 14.74 -7.48
CA THR A 103 6.12 14.89 -8.91
C THR A 103 5.97 13.56 -9.65
N GLU A 104 5.86 13.60 -10.98
CA GLU A 104 5.74 12.39 -11.80
C GLU A 104 6.90 11.40 -11.58
N ASN A 105 8.13 11.93 -11.46
CA ASN A 105 9.30 11.10 -11.24
C ASN A 105 9.32 10.47 -9.84
N GLU A 106 8.96 11.24 -8.80
CA GLU A 106 8.85 10.72 -7.43
C GLU A 106 7.74 9.68 -7.31
N ARG A 107 6.58 9.94 -7.92
CA ARG A 107 5.45 9.01 -7.99
C ARG A 107 5.85 7.70 -8.66
N LYS A 108 6.57 7.79 -9.79
CA LYS A 108 7.10 6.61 -10.48
C LYS A 108 8.08 5.85 -9.59
N GLN A 109 9.01 6.53 -8.93
CA GLN A 109 9.96 5.88 -8.01
C GLN A 109 9.25 5.18 -6.85
N ALA A 110 8.27 5.82 -6.21
CA ALA A 110 7.47 5.23 -5.14
C ALA A 110 6.67 4.02 -5.64
N THR A 111 6.06 4.13 -6.82
CA THR A 111 5.33 3.03 -7.46
C THR A 111 6.25 1.84 -7.76
N ASP A 112 7.42 2.09 -8.35
CA ASP A 112 8.40 1.04 -8.64
C ASP A 112 8.91 0.39 -7.34
N ALA A 113 9.12 1.16 -6.29
CA ALA A 113 9.53 0.65 -4.98
C ALA A 113 8.49 -0.27 -4.36
N VAL A 114 7.22 0.14 -4.33
CA VAL A 114 6.10 -0.68 -3.84
C VAL A 114 5.95 -1.92 -4.71
N GLN A 115 5.99 -1.80 -6.04
CA GLN A 115 5.89 -2.96 -6.94
C GLN A 115 7.01 -3.99 -6.72
N ARG A 116 8.25 -3.55 -6.48
CA ARG A 116 9.36 -4.46 -6.15
C ARG A 116 9.16 -5.13 -4.79
N LEU A 117 8.61 -4.42 -3.81
CA LEU A 117 8.21 -5.00 -2.52
C LEU A 117 7.15 -6.09 -2.75
N ILE A 118 6.09 -5.80 -3.52
CA ILE A 118 5.04 -6.77 -3.82
C ILE A 118 5.61 -8.02 -4.48
N GLN A 119 6.53 -7.86 -5.44
CA GLN A 119 7.19 -8.99 -6.11
C GLN A 119 7.98 -9.89 -5.16
N ARG A 120 8.46 -9.38 -4.03
CA ARG A 120 9.16 -10.16 -3.00
C ARG A 120 8.22 -10.81 -2.00
N GLU A 121 7.03 -10.25 -1.82
CA GLU A 121 6.00 -10.67 -0.87
C GLU A 121 4.76 -11.25 -1.59
N LEU A 122 4.97 -11.86 -2.77
CA LEU A 122 3.89 -12.38 -3.61
C LEU A 122 3.06 -13.47 -2.92
N ASP A 123 3.70 -14.30 -2.09
CA ASP A 123 3.04 -15.37 -1.34
C ASP A 123 2.04 -14.82 -0.32
N ARG A 124 2.30 -13.62 0.21
CA ARG A 124 1.42 -12.91 1.15
C ARG A 124 0.52 -11.89 0.50
N THR A 125 0.73 -11.56 -0.77
CA THR A 125 -0.08 -10.55 -1.45
C THR A 125 -1.43 -11.11 -1.88
N VAL A 126 -2.50 -10.45 -1.42
CA VAL A 126 -3.88 -10.70 -1.85
C VAL A 126 -4.16 -9.85 -3.10
N ALA A 127 -3.92 -8.54 -3.00
CA ALA A 127 -4.14 -7.61 -4.10
C ALA A 127 -3.26 -6.36 -3.99
N LEU A 128 -3.05 -5.67 -5.10
CA LEU A 128 -2.53 -4.31 -5.17
C LEU A 128 -3.50 -3.47 -6.01
N LEU A 129 -4.11 -2.46 -5.40
CA LEU A 129 -4.90 -1.43 -6.09
C LEU A 129 -4.00 -0.26 -6.43
N VAL A 130 -4.20 0.30 -7.62
CA VAL A 130 -3.45 1.44 -8.13
C VAL A 130 -4.45 2.46 -8.65
N ASP A 131 -4.49 3.63 -8.02
CA ASP A 131 -5.27 4.78 -8.44
C ASP A 131 -4.34 5.99 -8.59
N LEU A 132 -3.92 6.25 -9.82
CA LEU A 132 -3.10 7.39 -10.21
C LEU A 132 -3.95 8.57 -10.71
N GLY A 133 -5.23 8.35 -11.00
CA GLY A 133 -6.23 9.39 -11.26
C GLY A 133 -6.76 10.04 -9.98
N GLY A 134 -6.74 9.29 -8.87
CA GLY A 134 -7.29 9.68 -7.58
C GLY A 134 -8.82 9.70 -7.53
N GLU A 135 -9.46 9.00 -8.46
CA GLU A 135 -10.92 9.02 -8.62
C GLU A 135 -11.62 8.12 -7.59
N THR A 136 -10.91 7.17 -6.97
CA THR A 136 -11.51 6.16 -6.08
C THR A 136 -11.22 6.37 -4.60
N THR A 137 -10.70 7.52 -4.20
CA THR A 137 -10.39 7.82 -2.78
C THR A 137 -11.59 7.63 -1.84
N ASP A 138 -12.81 7.88 -2.30
CA ASP A 138 -14.05 7.78 -1.50
C ASP A 138 -14.79 6.43 -1.69
N GLU A 139 -14.29 5.53 -2.53
CA GLU A 139 -14.94 4.25 -2.84
C GLU A 139 -14.54 3.13 -1.85
N ASP A 140 -15.44 2.16 -1.68
CA ASP A 140 -15.21 1.00 -0.80
C ASP A 140 -14.38 -0.08 -1.52
N ASP A 141 -13.09 0.19 -1.65
CA ASP A 141 -12.09 -0.73 -2.21
C ASP A 141 -11.99 -2.06 -1.45
N ASP A 142 -12.28 -2.06 -0.15
CA ASP A 142 -12.28 -3.28 0.66
C ASP A 142 -13.38 -4.23 0.18
N ALA A 143 -14.55 -3.70 -0.19
CA ALA A 143 -15.64 -4.50 -0.72
C ALA A 143 -15.29 -5.18 -2.05
N LEU A 144 -14.49 -4.53 -2.88
CA LEU A 144 -13.98 -5.11 -4.11
C LEU A 144 -13.04 -6.29 -3.83
N VAL A 145 -12.04 -6.09 -2.99
CA VAL A 145 -10.97 -7.07 -2.77
C VAL A 145 -11.43 -8.23 -1.87
N LEU A 146 -12.23 -7.96 -0.84
CA LEU A 146 -12.60 -8.93 0.19
C LEU A 146 -13.94 -9.63 -0.07
N PHE A 147 -14.85 -8.98 -0.79
CA PHE A 147 -16.23 -9.45 -0.95
C PHE A 147 -16.69 -9.59 -2.40
N ASP A 148 -15.80 -9.42 -3.39
CA ASP A 148 -16.11 -9.51 -4.83
C ASP A 148 -17.26 -8.56 -5.23
N ARG A 149 -17.33 -7.39 -4.60
CA ARG A 149 -18.36 -6.39 -4.88
C ARG A 149 -17.77 -5.26 -5.70
N LEU A 150 -18.24 -5.13 -6.94
CA LEU A 150 -17.85 -4.00 -7.79
C LEU A 150 -18.33 -2.69 -7.16
N PRO A 151 -17.46 -1.66 -7.06
CA PRO A 151 -17.90 -0.33 -6.68
C PRO A 151 -18.93 0.17 -7.69
N MET A 152 -19.93 0.90 -7.20
CA MET A 152 -20.95 1.54 -8.05
C MET A 152 -20.45 2.85 -8.64
N GLY A 153 -19.38 3.43 -8.09
CA GLY A 153 -18.73 4.64 -8.55
C GLY A 153 -17.53 4.36 -9.48
N PRO A 154 -16.56 5.30 -9.54
CA PRO A 154 -15.32 5.12 -10.28
C PRO A 154 -14.55 3.88 -9.82
N ARG A 155 -13.63 3.42 -10.67
CA ARG A 155 -12.83 2.21 -10.42
C ARG A 155 -11.34 2.57 -10.41
N PRO A 156 -10.51 1.86 -9.63
CA PRO A 156 -9.08 2.10 -9.65
C PRO A 156 -8.52 1.87 -11.07
N ASP A 157 -7.54 2.66 -11.47
CA ASP A 157 -6.89 2.55 -12.80
C ASP A 157 -6.40 1.12 -13.10
N ARG A 158 -5.93 0.44 -12.04
CA ARG A 158 -5.48 -0.94 -12.14
C ARG A 158 -5.67 -1.68 -10.82
N VAL A 159 -6.08 -2.94 -10.94
CA VAL A 159 -6.04 -3.91 -9.84
C VAL A 159 -5.09 -5.04 -10.21
N GLN A 160 -4.25 -5.49 -9.27
CA GLN A 160 -3.37 -6.63 -9.46
C GLN A 160 -3.68 -7.69 -8.41
N PHE A 161 -4.04 -8.89 -8.85
CA PHE A 161 -4.30 -10.04 -7.98
C PHE A 161 -3.27 -11.12 -8.19
N ARG A 162 -3.09 -12.00 -7.21
CA ARG A 162 -2.38 -13.26 -7.45
C ARG A 162 -3.14 -14.11 -8.47
N THR A 163 -2.44 -14.77 -9.39
CA THR A 163 -3.04 -15.45 -10.53
C THR A 163 -4.03 -16.55 -10.11
N ASP A 164 -3.74 -17.27 -9.04
CA ASP A 164 -4.63 -18.26 -8.44
C ASP A 164 -5.86 -17.62 -7.75
N TRP A 165 -5.71 -16.42 -7.18
CA TRP A 165 -6.79 -15.64 -6.59
C TRP A 165 -7.71 -14.97 -7.61
N LEU A 166 -7.24 -14.72 -8.84
CA LEU A 166 -8.06 -14.07 -9.87
C LEU A 166 -9.37 -14.83 -10.14
N SER A 167 -9.33 -16.16 -10.04
CA SER A 167 -10.52 -17.00 -10.18
C SER A 167 -11.57 -16.83 -9.07
N ALA A 168 -11.16 -16.30 -7.91
CA ALA A 168 -12.00 -16.06 -6.75
C ALA A 168 -12.71 -14.70 -6.77
N VAL A 169 -12.38 -13.83 -7.74
CA VAL A 169 -12.96 -12.48 -7.89
C VAL A 169 -13.60 -12.31 -9.29
N PRO A 170 -14.56 -13.17 -9.65
CA PRO A 170 -15.11 -13.23 -11.01
C PRO A 170 -15.84 -11.96 -11.44
N ALA A 171 -16.37 -11.17 -10.50
CA ALA A 171 -17.04 -9.91 -10.83
C ALA A 171 -16.07 -8.93 -11.50
N VAL A 172 -14.78 -8.99 -11.13
CA VAL A 172 -13.73 -8.12 -11.68
C VAL A 172 -13.36 -8.44 -13.13
N LEU A 173 -13.62 -9.66 -13.58
CA LEU A 173 -13.37 -10.06 -14.98
C LEU A 173 -14.46 -9.55 -15.94
N ALA A 174 -15.57 -9.04 -15.42
CA ALA A 174 -16.69 -8.57 -16.23
C ALA A 174 -16.37 -7.24 -16.92
N GLY A 175 -15.86 -7.32 -18.16
CA GLY A 175 -15.61 -6.17 -19.02
C GLY A 175 -14.23 -5.54 -18.87
N ALA A 176 -13.30 -6.19 -18.19
CA ALA A 176 -11.96 -5.70 -17.97
C ALA A 176 -10.92 -6.38 -18.87
N GLU A 177 -9.86 -5.65 -19.25
CA GLU A 177 -8.67 -6.22 -19.87
C GLU A 177 -7.76 -6.83 -18.81
N VAL A 178 -7.44 -8.12 -18.98
CA VAL A 178 -6.57 -8.85 -18.05
C VAL A 178 -5.24 -9.16 -18.72
N THR A 179 -4.15 -8.70 -18.10
CA THR A 179 -2.77 -9.03 -18.49
C THR A 179 -2.14 -9.90 -17.41
N ASP A 180 -1.79 -11.13 -17.74
CA ASP A 180 -0.92 -11.95 -16.88
C ASP A 180 0.52 -11.42 -16.93
N LEU A 181 1.09 -11.08 -15.78
CA LEU A 181 2.44 -10.54 -15.68
C LEU A 181 3.52 -11.62 -15.48
N SER A 182 3.14 -12.91 -15.46
CA SER A 182 4.06 -14.07 -15.35
C SER A 182 5.08 -13.98 -14.19
N ASN A 183 4.72 -13.21 -13.15
CA ASN A 183 5.32 -13.19 -11.81
C ASN A 183 4.27 -13.65 -10.76
N GLY A 184 3.25 -14.41 -11.18
CA GLY A 184 2.15 -14.83 -10.32
C GLY A 184 1.12 -13.73 -10.01
N LEU A 185 1.19 -12.56 -10.66
CA LEU A 185 0.14 -11.54 -10.61
C LEU A 185 -0.55 -11.40 -11.97
N SER A 186 -1.85 -11.20 -11.93
CA SER A 186 -2.67 -10.78 -13.07
C SER A 186 -3.12 -9.34 -12.83
N THR A 187 -2.90 -8.49 -13.84
CA THR A 187 -3.33 -7.10 -13.87
C THR A 187 -4.68 -7.01 -14.56
N VAL A 188 -5.64 -6.36 -13.91
CA VAL A 188 -6.95 -6.04 -14.44
C VAL A 188 -7.06 -4.53 -14.66
N ARG A 189 -7.53 -4.13 -15.84
CA ARG A 189 -7.79 -2.75 -16.25
C ARG A 189 -9.21 -2.65 -16.78
N TRP A 190 -9.93 -1.61 -16.41
CA TRP A 190 -11.34 -1.42 -16.76
C TRP A 190 -11.52 -0.67 -18.08
#